data_AF-A0A1B1UB30-F1
#
_entry.id   AF-A0A1B1UB30-F1
#
_cell.length_a   1.000
_cell.length_b   1.000
_cell.length_c   1.000
_cell.angle_alpha   90.00
_cell.angle_beta   90.00
_cell.angle_gamma   90.00
#
_symmetry.space_group_name_H-M   'P 1'
#
loop_
_entity.id
_entity.type
_entity.pdbx_description
1 polymer ?
#
loop_
_entity_poly.entity_id
_entity_poly.type
_entity_poly.pdbx_seq_one_letter_code
_entity_poly.pdbx_strand_id
1 'polypeptide(L)'
;MKKTFAALVAVATIAGSLASTPANAQRGVAAGVAAGLLGGAIIGGAIASSRPAYGGPVYVEEAPYPACRMVRERFWDGYDWRYRRVEICN
;
A
#
# COMPACT_ATOMS: atom_id res chain seq x y z
N MET A 1 -22.52 -14.75 -8.96
CA MET A 1 -22.94 -15.96 -8.22
C MET A 1 -21.83 -16.99 -7.99
N LYS A 2 -20.82 -17.14 -8.88
CA LYS A 2 -19.70 -18.07 -8.63
C LYS A 2 -18.84 -17.70 -7.40
N LYS A 3 -18.62 -16.40 -7.17
CA LYS A 3 -17.88 -15.87 -6.00
C LYS A 3 -18.59 -16.10 -4.67
N THR A 4 -19.92 -15.96 -4.65
CA THR A 4 -20.74 -16.20 -3.43
C THR A 4 -20.81 -17.68 -3.10
N PHE A 5 -20.88 -18.55 -4.12
CA PHE A 5 -20.83 -19.99 -3.94
C PHE A 5 -19.47 -20.45 -3.41
N ALA A 6 -18.36 -19.91 -3.95
CA ALA A 6 -17.02 -20.18 -3.46
C ALA A 6 -16.83 -19.73 -2.00
N ALA A 7 -17.37 -18.56 -1.64
CA ALA A 7 -17.34 -18.07 -0.26
C ALA A 7 -18.12 -18.98 0.70
N LEU A 8 -19.31 -19.45 0.31
CA LEU A 8 -20.12 -20.36 1.12
C LEU A 8 -19.43 -21.73 1.31
N VAL A 9 -18.81 -22.27 0.27
CA VAL A 9 -18.04 -23.52 0.37
C VAL A 9 -16.85 -23.36 1.30
N ALA A 10 -16.12 -22.24 1.22
CA ALA A 10 -15.00 -21.96 2.12
C ALA A 10 -15.45 -21.82 3.59
N VAL A 11 -16.59 -21.19 3.84
CA VAL A 11 -17.15 -21.10 5.20
C VAL A 11 -17.60 -22.47 5.70
N ALA A 12 -18.24 -23.28 4.85
CA ALA A 12 -18.72 -24.61 5.21
C ALA A 12 -17.57 -25.57 5.52
N THR A 13 -16.44 -25.51 4.80
CA THR A 13 -15.26 -26.35 5.09
C THR A 13 -14.59 -25.94 6.40
N ILE A 14 -14.45 -24.64 6.66
CA ILE A 14 -13.94 -24.14 7.95
C ILE A 14 -14.84 -24.59 9.10
N ALA A 15 -16.16 -24.39 8.98
CA ALA A 15 -17.12 -24.81 10.01
C ALA A 15 -17.16 -26.33 10.22
N GLY A 16 -17.11 -27.11 9.14
CA GLY A 16 -17.11 -28.57 9.20
C GLY A 16 -15.88 -29.15 9.90
N SER A 17 -14.71 -28.52 9.73
CA SER A 17 -13.47 -28.96 10.41
C SER A 17 -13.47 -28.75 11.93
N LEU A 18 -14.33 -27.86 12.45
CA LEU A 18 -14.44 -27.58 13.89
C LEU A 18 -15.40 -28.55 14.60
N ALA A 19 -16.29 -29.21 13.85
CA ALA A 19 -17.36 -30.04 14.41
C ALA A 19 -16.90 -31.44 14.86
N SER A 20 -15.70 -31.90 14.47
CA SER A 20 -15.22 -33.26 14.75
C SER A 20 -14.37 -33.40 16.03
N THR A 21 -14.48 -32.47 16.99
CA THR A 21 -13.62 -32.52 18.19
C THR A 21 -14.27 -33.35 19.31
N PRO A 22 -13.66 -34.45 19.76
CA PRO A 22 -14.18 -35.24 20.88
C PRO A 22 -14.06 -34.44 22.19
N ALA A 23 -15.06 -34.55 23.07
CA ALA A 23 -15.25 -33.74 24.27
C ALA A 23 -14.06 -33.70 25.27
N ASN A 24 -13.09 -34.62 25.16
CA ASN A 24 -11.89 -34.68 26.00
C ASN A 24 -10.70 -33.85 25.45
N ALA A 25 -10.75 -33.43 24.17
CA ALA A 25 -9.70 -32.61 23.54
C ALA A 25 -9.98 -31.09 23.65
N GLN A 26 -11.04 -30.70 24.39
CA GLN A 26 -11.51 -29.32 24.54
C GLN A 26 -10.38 -28.35 24.94
N ARG A 27 -9.40 -28.83 25.72
CA ARG A 27 -8.25 -28.03 26.18
C ARG A 27 -7.26 -27.70 25.05
N GLY A 28 -7.06 -28.63 24.12
CA GLY A 28 -6.22 -28.42 22.93
C GLY A 28 -6.92 -27.62 21.83
N VAL A 29 -8.23 -27.80 21.69
CA VAL A 29 -9.06 -27.06 20.73
C VAL A 29 -9.22 -25.60 21.17
N ALA A 30 -9.45 -25.34 22.46
CA ALA A 30 -9.50 -23.98 22.99
C ALA A 30 -8.16 -23.25 22.82
N ALA A 31 -7.04 -23.95 23.03
CA ALA A 31 -5.72 -23.40 22.77
C ALA A 31 -5.50 -23.11 21.27
N GLY A 32 -5.96 -24.00 20.38
CA GLY A 32 -5.88 -23.79 18.93
C GLY A 32 -6.74 -22.64 18.43
N VAL A 33 -7.95 -22.48 18.95
CA VAL A 33 -8.85 -21.36 18.62
C VAL A 33 -8.28 -20.04 19.16
N ALA A 34 -7.78 -20.03 20.39
CA ALA A 34 -7.13 -18.85 20.97
C ALA A 34 -5.88 -18.45 20.18
N ALA A 35 -5.02 -19.42 19.84
CA ALA A 35 -3.82 -19.18 19.03
C ALA A 35 -4.18 -18.71 17.61
N GLY A 36 -5.22 -19.28 16.99
CA GLY A 36 -5.70 -18.88 15.68
C GLY A 36 -6.29 -17.48 15.64
N LEU A 37 -7.09 -17.10 16.65
CA LEU A 37 -7.64 -15.74 16.77
C LEU A 37 -6.54 -14.72 17.06
N LEU A 38 -5.60 -15.04 17.95
CA LEU A 38 -4.47 -14.17 18.24
C LEU A 38 -3.57 -14.00 17.01
N GLY A 39 -3.20 -15.08 16.33
CA GLY A 39 -2.40 -15.04 15.11
C GLY A 39 -3.10 -14.28 13.97
N GLY A 40 -4.40 -14.52 13.79
CA GLY A 40 -5.23 -13.83 12.81
C GLY A 40 -5.39 -12.33 13.09
N ALA A 41 -5.54 -11.94 14.36
CA ALA A 41 -5.63 -10.54 14.76
C ALA A 41 -4.30 -9.79 14.57
N ILE A 42 -3.16 -10.46 14.84
CA ILE A 42 -1.83 -9.86 14.62
C ILE A 42 -1.59 -9.62 13.13
N ILE A 43 -1.81 -10.64 12.29
CA ILE A 43 -1.58 -10.54 10.84
C ILE A 43 -2.60 -9.59 10.20
N GLY A 44 -3.89 -9.76 10.52
CA GLY A 44 -4.97 -8.90 10.02
C GLY A 44 -4.82 -7.46 10.46
N GLY A 45 -4.39 -7.22 11.70
CA GLY A 45 -4.09 -5.89 12.22
C GLY A 45 -2.89 -5.25 11.52
N ALA A 46 -1.83 -6.02 11.22
CA ALA A 46 -0.68 -5.53 10.46
C ALA A 46 -1.06 -5.14 9.02
N ILE A 47 -1.91 -5.94 8.36
CA ILE A 47 -2.39 -5.63 7.01
C ILE A 47 -3.33 -4.42 7.04
N ALA A 48 -4.25 -4.33 8.01
CA ALA A 48 -5.17 -3.21 8.12
C ALA A 48 -4.49 -1.89 8.54
N SER A 49 -3.41 -1.97 9.33
CA SER A 49 -2.59 -0.81 9.71
C SER A 49 -1.53 -0.45 8.68
N SER A 50 -1.31 -1.30 7.67
CA SER A 50 -0.43 -0.97 6.55
C SER A 50 -1.05 0.21 5.79
N ARG A 51 -0.39 1.37 5.89
CA ARG A 51 -0.76 2.55 5.11
C ARG A 51 -0.44 2.25 3.64
N PRO A 52 -1.28 2.67 2.69
CA PRO A 52 -0.96 2.53 1.28
C PRO A 52 0.41 3.18 1.00
N ALA A 53 1.29 2.46 0.31
CA ALA A 53 2.66 2.90 -0.01
C ALA A 53 2.71 4.15 -0.91
N TYR A 54 1.55 4.58 -1.44
CA TYR A 54 1.40 5.84 -2.14
C TYR A 54 0.83 6.88 -1.18
N GLY A 55 1.70 7.77 -0.69
CA GLY A 55 1.28 9.02 -0.07
C GLY A 55 0.49 9.85 -1.07
N GLY A 56 -0.67 10.36 -0.64
CA GLY A 56 -1.43 11.33 -1.43
C GLY A 56 -0.57 12.57 -1.73
N PRO A 57 -0.85 13.30 -2.82
CA PRO A 57 -0.05 14.46 -3.19
C PRO A 57 -0.07 15.48 -2.06
N VAL A 58 1.11 15.72 -1.45
CA VAL A 58 1.31 16.83 -0.52
C VAL A 58 1.54 18.07 -1.38
N TYR A 59 0.56 18.97 -1.42
CA TYR A 59 0.74 20.30 -2.00
C TYR A 59 1.55 21.12 -1.01
N VAL A 60 2.87 21.10 -1.18
CA VAL A 60 3.77 22.03 -0.51
C VAL A 60 3.58 23.37 -1.23
N GLU A 61 3.13 24.40 -0.52
CA GLU A 61 3.32 25.77 -0.99
C GLU A 61 4.83 25.97 -1.08
N GLU A 62 5.34 25.87 -2.29
CA GLU A 62 6.73 26.10 -2.64
C GLU A 62 7.10 27.43 -1.97
N ALA A 63 7.98 27.39 -0.97
CA ALA A 63 8.58 28.60 -0.44
C ALA A 63 9.07 29.43 -1.63
N PRO A 64 9.09 30.77 -1.57
CA PRO A 64 9.66 31.57 -2.64
C PRO A 64 11.17 31.30 -2.67
N TYR A 65 11.56 30.17 -3.27
CA TYR A 65 12.85 29.99 -3.88
C TYR A 65 13.05 31.23 -4.75
N PRO A 66 14.26 31.81 -4.83
CA PRO A 66 14.52 32.74 -5.91
C PRO A 66 14.06 31.99 -7.17
N ALA A 67 13.08 32.55 -7.89
CA ALA A 67 12.39 31.85 -8.98
C ALA A 67 13.34 31.77 -10.19
N CYS A 68 14.49 31.15 -9.96
CA CYS A 68 15.53 30.83 -10.89
C CYS A 68 14.93 29.79 -11.82
N ARG A 69 14.49 30.25 -12.99
CA ARG A 69 13.92 29.37 -14.01
C ARG A 69 15.00 29.05 -15.02
N MET A 70 15.11 27.77 -15.35
CA MET A 70 15.96 27.33 -16.44
C MET A 70 15.30 27.70 -17.77
N VAL A 71 15.86 28.70 -18.46
CA VAL A 71 15.40 29.12 -19.78
C VAL A 71 16.32 28.53 -20.85
N ARG A 72 15.72 28.06 -21.94
CA ARG A 72 16.45 27.67 -23.15
C ARG A 72 16.50 28.89 -24.07
N GLU A 73 17.65 29.52 -24.11
CA GLU A 73 17.89 30.71 -24.93
C GLU A 73 18.58 30.32 -26.24
N ARG A 74 18.16 30.95 -27.33
CA ARG A 74 18.80 30.80 -28.65
C ARG A 74 19.81 31.92 -28.84
N PHE A 75 21.06 31.56 -29.10
CA PHE A 75 22.14 32.52 -29.31
C PHE A 75 22.90 32.22 -30.60
N TRP A 76 23.51 33.25 -31.19
CA TRP A 76 24.34 33.14 -32.39
C TRP A 76 25.79 32.94 -31.97
N ASP A 77 26.44 31.87 -32.41
CA ASP A 77 27.83 31.55 -32.02
C ASP A 77 28.88 32.07 -33.03
N GLY A 78 28.45 32.76 -34.09
CA GLY A 78 29.31 33.24 -35.18
C GLY A 78 29.28 32.35 -36.43
N TYR A 79 28.84 31.09 -36.30
CA TYR A 79 28.76 30.12 -37.40
C TYR A 79 27.33 29.61 -37.64
N ASP A 80 26.55 29.40 -36.58
CA ASP A 80 25.15 28.95 -36.64
C ASP A 80 24.34 29.38 -35.40
N TRP A 81 23.02 29.18 -35.45
CA TRP A 81 22.14 29.32 -34.30
C TRP A 81 22.27 28.12 -33.36
N ARG A 82 22.64 28.38 -32.11
CA ARG A 82 22.73 27.36 -31.05
C ARG A 82 21.76 27.66 -29.92
N TYR A 83 21.43 26.63 -29.16
CA TYR A 83 20.64 26.76 -27.94
C TYR A 83 21.52 26.52 -26.71
N ARG A 84 21.38 27.36 -25.69
CA ARG A 84 21.98 27.17 -24.37
C ARG A 84 20.90 27.13 -23.32
N ARG A 85 21.10 26.34 -22.27
CA ARG A 85 20.28 26.36 -21.08
C ARG A 85 20.94 27.28 -20.06
N VAL A 86 20.24 28.34 -19.64
CA VAL A 86 20.71 29.33 -18.67
C VAL A 86 19.73 29.43 -17.52
N GLU A 87 20.26 29.68 -16.33
CA GLU A 87 19.46 29.91 -15.13
C GLU A 87 19.23 31.41 -14.98
N ILE A 88 17.96 31.83 -14.98
CA ILE A 88 17.58 33.24 -14.82
C ILE A 88 16.85 33.38 -13.50
N CYS A 89 17.51 34.00 -12.53
CA CYS A 89 16.92 34.45 -11.27
C CYS A 89 16.46 35.91 -11.43
N ASN A 90 15.26 36.24 -10.94
CA ASN A 90 14.79 37.63 -10.85
C ASN A 90 15.18 38.26 -9.52
#